data_AF-A0A6A4RMF1-F1
#
_entry.id   AF-A0A6A4RMF1-F1
#
_cell.length_a   1.000
_cell.length_b   1.000
_cell.length_c   1.000
_cell.angle_alpha   90.00
_cell.angle_beta   90.00
_cell.angle_gamma   90.00
#
_symmetry.space_group_name_H-M   'P 1'
#
loop_
_entity.id
_entity.type
_entity.pdbx_description
1 polymer ?
#
loop_
_entity_poly.entity_id
_entity_poly.type
_entity_poly.pdbx_seq_one_letter_code
_entity_poly.pdbx_strand_id
1 'polypeptide(L)'
;MSWKVRRSSVKCLEALIESRRDLLLSFYASLCPALLARFKEREENVRADVFAAFSTLLRQTRAASGHRGLVVPAAPSHSDPRSVDVEEEEEPAVAMLKKQVENERQTV
;
A
#
# COMPACT_ATOMS: atom_id res chain seq x y z
N MET A 1 -22.46 11.85 -20.47
CA MET A 1 -22.36 10.50 -19.87
C MET A 1 -23.35 10.36 -18.71
N SER A 2 -24.14 9.28 -18.65
CA SER A 2 -25.02 9.01 -17.49
C SER A 2 -24.22 8.60 -16.26
N TRP A 3 -24.69 8.95 -15.06
CA TRP A 3 -24.03 8.59 -13.79
C TRP A 3 -23.98 7.06 -13.58
N LYS A 4 -24.99 6.33 -14.06
CA LYS A 4 -25.00 4.86 -14.01
C LYS A 4 -23.85 4.25 -14.80
N VAL A 5 -23.56 4.80 -15.98
CA VAL A 5 -22.46 4.28 -16.78
C VAL A 5 -21.12 4.60 -16.13
N ARG A 6 -20.94 5.83 -15.61
CA ARG A 6 -19.73 6.19 -14.85
C ARG A 6 -19.52 5.23 -13.67
N ARG A 7 -20.59 4.94 -12.92
CA ARG A 7 -20.60 3.99 -11.81
C ARG A 7 -20.16 2.59 -12.23
N SER A 8 -20.79 2.04 -13.26
CA SER A 8 -20.45 0.69 -13.77
C SER A 8 -19.00 0.61 -14.25
N SER A 9 -18.50 1.65 -14.91
CA SER A 9 -17.09 1.72 -15.33
C SER A 9 -16.14 1.67 -14.13
N VAL A 10 -16.40 2.43 -13.07
CA VAL A 10 -15.56 2.45 -11.87
C VAL A 10 -15.58 1.10 -11.15
N LYS A 11 -16.74 0.46 -11.04
CA LYS A 11 -16.85 -0.89 -10.46
C LYS A 11 -16.11 -1.94 -11.29
N CYS A 12 -16.11 -1.80 -12.62
CA CYS A 12 -15.33 -2.67 -13.49
C CYS A 12 -13.82 -2.50 -13.23
N LEU A 13 -13.34 -1.25 -13.08
CA LEU A 13 -11.93 -0.98 -12.73
C LEU A 13 -11.57 -1.56 -11.36
N GLU A 14 -12.43 -1.44 -10.36
CA GLU A 14 -12.23 -2.05 -9.04
C GLU A 14 -12.08 -3.58 -9.14
N ALA A 15 -12.99 -4.25 -9.85
CA ALA A 15 -12.93 -5.70 -10.04
C ALA A 15 -11.66 -6.15 -10.80
N LEU A 16 -11.18 -5.34 -11.74
CA LEU A 16 -9.90 -5.59 -12.43
C LEU A 16 -8.71 -5.49 -11.47
N ILE A 17 -8.68 -4.46 -10.63
CA ILE A 17 -7.63 -4.28 -9.61
C ILE A 17 -7.65 -5.45 -8.61
N GLU A 18 -8.83 -5.92 -8.22
CA GLU A 18 -8.97 -7.04 -7.28
C GLU A 18 -8.54 -8.39 -7.87
N SER A 19 -8.87 -8.64 -9.14
CA SER A 19 -8.58 -9.92 -9.81
C SER A 19 -7.15 -10.05 -10.35
N ARG A 20 -6.46 -8.94 -10.65
CA ARG A 20 -5.17 -8.95 -11.39
C ARG A 20 -4.05 -8.24 -10.63
N ARG A 21 -3.50 -8.92 -9.61
CA ARG A 21 -2.35 -8.41 -8.83
C ARG A 21 -1.05 -8.34 -9.65
N ASP A 22 -0.93 -9.17 -10.69
CA ASP A 22 0.20 -9.20 -11.61
C ASP A 22 0.42 -7.88 -12.35
N LEU A 23 -0.65 -7.09 -12.53
CA LEU A 23 -0.62 -5.82 -13.25
C LEU A 23 -0.55 -4.60 -12.33
N LEU A 24 -0.28 -4.79 -11.03
CA LEU A 24 -0.34 -3.71 -10.03
C LEU A 24 0.52 -2.49 -10.41
N LEU A 25 1.74 -2.72 -10.91
CA LEU A 25 2.63 -1.63 -11.32
C LEU A 25 2.06 -0.85 -12.52
N SER A 26 1.47 -1.54 -13.49
CA SER A 26 0.78 -0.92 -14.64
C SER A 26 -0.47 -0.15 -14.20
N PHE A 27 -1.21 -0.65 -13.20
CA PHE A 27 -2.34 0.08 -12.61
C PHE A 27 -1.90 1.35 -11.89
N TYR A 28 -0.74 1.35 -11.23
CA TYR A 28 -0.18 2.57 -10.67
C TYR A 28 0.18 3.61 -11.74
N ALA A 29 0.74 3.19 -12.87
CA ALA A 29 1.09 4.10 -13.96
C ALA A 29 -0.14 4.69 -14.67
N SER A 30 -1.22 3.91 -14.82
CA SER A 30 -2.36 4.28 -15.66
C SER A 30 -3.66 4.59 -14.90
N LEU A 31 -4.03 3.76 -13.92
CA LEU A 31 -5.30 3.87 -13.20
C LEU A 31 -5.21 4.83 -12.01
N CYS A 32 -4.08 4.88 -11.31
CA CYS A 32 -3.89 5.82 -10.19
C CYS A 32 -4.14 7.30 -10.60
N PRO A 33 -3.46 7.85 -11.63
CA PRO A 33 -3.73 9.23 -12.05
C PRO A 33 -5.15 9.42 -12.59
N ALA A 34 -5.72 8.40 -13.26
CA ALA A 34 -7.09 8.45 -13.77
C ALA A 34 -8.14 8.50 -12.65
N LEU A 35 -8.00 7.68 -11.61
CA LEU A 35 -8.88 7.67 -10.44
C LEU A 35 -8.74 8.98 -9.64
N LEU A 36 -7.51 9.46 -9.45
CA LEU A 36 -7.26 10.71 -8.72
C LEU A 36 -7.91 11.92 -9.42
N ALA A 37 -7.82 11.98 -10.75
CA ALA A 37 -8.49 13.00 -11.55
C ALA A 37 -10.03 12.93 -11.47
N ARG A 38 -10.61 11.84 -10.97
CA ARG A 38 -12.05 11.63 -10.78
C ARG A 38 -12.52 11.92 -9.35
N PHE A 39 -11.66 12.32 -8.43
CA PHE A 39 -12.07 12.64 -7.05
C PHE A 39 -13.05 13.84 -6.98
N LYS A 40 -13.05 14.70 -8.00
CA LYS A 40 -13.98 15.83 -8.15
C LYS A 40 -15.36 15.42 -8.72
N GLU A 41 -15.71 14.14 -8.72
CA GLU A 41 -16.99 13.67 -9.22
C GLU A 41 -18.15 14.32 -8.46
N ARG A 42 -19.17 14.81 -9.18
CA ARG A 42 -20.30 15.56 -8.59
C ARG A 42 -21.38 14.67 -7.97
N GLU A 43 -21.52 13.44 -8.46
CA GLU A 43 -22.48 12.46 -7.97
C GLU A 43 -21.86 11.70 -6.80
N GLU A 44 -22.41 11.84 -5.59
CA GLU A 44 -21.84 11.24 -4.38
C GLU A 44 -21.75 9.71 -4.47
N ASN A 45 -22.78 9.07 -5.02
CA ASN A 45 -22.78 7.63 -5.25
C ASN A 45 -21.61 7.18 -6.13
N VAL A 46 -21.30 7.93 -7.19
CA VAL A 46 -20.17 7.62 -8.08
C VAL A 46 -18.85 7.93 -7.40
N ARG A 47 -18.78 9.02 -6.64
CA ARG A 47 -17.58 9.41 -5.87
C ARG A 47 -17.21 8.33 -4.84
N ALA A 48 -18.19 7.77 -4.14
CA ALA A 48 -17.98 6.67 -3.21
C ALA A 48 -17.36 5.45 -3.92
N ASP A 49 -17.86 5.07 -5.09
CA ASP A 49 -17.28 3.97 -5.88
C ASP A 49 -15.84 4.29 -6.35
N VAL A 50 -15.52 5.56 -6.68
CA VAL A 50 -14.14 5.97 -7.04
C VAL A 50 -13.19 5.80 -5.87
N PHE A 51 -13.61 6.20 -4.67
CA PHE A 51 -12.81 5.99 -3.46
C PHE A 51 -12.68 4.51 -3.11
N ALA A 52 -13.72 3.69 -3.31
CA ALA A 52 -13.66 2.26 -3.13
C ALA A 52 -12.60 1.62 -4.04
N ALA A 53 -12.65 1.93 -5.35
CA ALA A 53 -11.67 1.46 -6.32
C ALA A 53 -10.23 1.86 -5.97
N PHE A 54 -10.02 3.12 -5.57
CA PHE A 54 -8.70 3.60 -5.15
C PHE A 54 -8.22 2.92 -3.85
N SER A 55 -9.12 2.71 -2.89
CA SER A 55 -8.81 1.99 -1.66
C SER A 55 -8.43 0.53 -1.94
N THR A 56 -9.13 -0.12 -2.88
CA THR A 56 -8.80 -1.46 -3.37
C THR A 56 -7.39 -1.49 -3.94
N LEU A 57 -7.00 -0.53 -4.78
CA LEU A 57 -5.63 -0.40 -5.30
C LEU A 57 -4.59 -0.35 -4.18
N LEU A 58 -4.80 0.51 -3.17
CA LEU A 58 -3.87 0.65 -2.04
C LEU A 58 -3.78 -0.62 -1.18
N ARG A 59 -4.90 -1.34 -0.99
CA ARG A 59 -4.90 -2.63 -0.29
C ARG A 59 -4.07 -3.67 -1.03
N GLN A 60 -4.17 -3.73 -2.36
CA GLN A 60 -3.37 -4.66 -3.16
C GLN A 60 -1.88 -4.40 -3.05
N THR A 61 -1.47 -3.14 -2.88
CA THR A 61 -0.07 -2.75 -2.66
C THR A 61 0.51 -3.30 -1.38
N ARG A 62 -0.26 -3.26 -0.30
CA ARG A 62 0.14 -3.87 0.98
C ARG A 62 0.31 -5.39 0.85
N ALA A 63 -0.61 -6.05 0.15
CA ALA A 63 -0.53 -7.48 -0.10
C ALA A 63 0.66 -7.87 -0.99
N ALA A 64 0.98 -7.05 -2.00
CA ALA A 64 2.14 -7.25 -2.87
C ALA A 64 3.47 -7.03 -2.12
N SER A 65 3.53 -6.05 -1.23
CA SER A 65 4.68 -5.80 -0.36
C SER A 65 4.84 -6.87 0.74
N GLY A 66 3.73 -7.50 1.16
CA GLY A 66 3.69 -8.52 2.21
C GLY A 66 4.36 -9.84 1.86
N HIS A 67 4.71 -10.09 0.59
CA HIS A 67 5.62 -11.19 0.21
C HIS A 67 7.10 -10.86 0.46
N ARG A 68 7.40 -9.67 0.99
CA ARG A 68 8.75 -9.27 1.41
C ARG A 68 8.81 -8.70 2.82
N GLY A 69 7.94 -9.19 3.71
CA GLY A 69 8.01 -8.92 5.14
C GLY A 69 6.78 -8.19 5.65
N LEU A 70 5.86 -8.95 6.23
CA LEU A 70 5.09 -8.60 7.42
C LEU A 70 4.21 -9.82 7.73
N VAL A 71 4.83 -10.74 8.45
CA VAL A 71 4.12 -11.68 9.32
C VAL A 71 3.31 -10.78 10.26
N VAL A 72 1.99 -10.73 10.08
CA VAL A 72 1.11 -10.18 11.11
C VAL A 72 1.00 -11.28 12.15
N PRO A 73 1.48 -11.13 13.39
CA PRO A 73 1.09 -12.04 14.44
C PRO A 73 -0.39 -11.75 14.71
N ALA A 74 -1.24 -12.70 14.36
CA ALA A 74 -2.59 -12.75 14.91
C ALA A 74 -2.45 -12.68 16.45
N ALA A 75 -3.24 -11.79 17.07
CA ALA A 75 -3.21 -11.54 18.50
C ALA A 75 -3.25 -12.85 19.32
N PRO A 76 -2.43 -13.00 20.37
CA PRO A 76 -2.48 -14.17 21.22
C PRO A 76 -3.65 -14.07 22.19
N SER A 77 -4.56 -15.02 22.09
CA SER A 77 -5.37 -15.47 23.22
C SER A 77 -4.42 -15.93 24.33
N HIS A 78 -4.62 -15.38 25.53
CA HIS A 78 -4.17 -15.85 26.84
C HIS A 78 -3.38 -17.19 26.85
N SER A 79 -2.05 -17.08 26.93
CA SER A 79 -1.15 -17.96 27.71
C SER A 79 0.31 -17.56 27.46
N ASP A 80 0.99 -17.02 28.49
CA ASP A 80 2.47 -17.05 28.63
C ASP A 80 3.00 -18.49 28.53
N PRO A 81 4.31 -18.78 28.27
CA PRO A 81 5.50 -17.93 28.46
C PRO A 81 6.57 -18.03 27.35
N ARG A 82 7.43 -17.00 27.20
CA ARG A 82 8.89 -17.13 27.02
C ARG A 82 9.53 -15.79 26.67
N SER A 83 10.41 -15.34 27.57
CA SER A 83 11.53 -14.43 27.30
C SER A 83 12.28 -14.86 26.04
N VAL A 84 12.25 -14.01 25.01
CA VAL A 84 13.23 -14.05 23.93
C VAL A 84 13.87 -12.69 23.94
N ASP A 85 15.07 -12.63 24.54
CA ASP A 85 16.00 -11.52 24.37
C ASP A 85 16.24 -11.37 22.86
N VAL A 86 15.54 -10.42 22.24
CA VAL A 86 15.85 -10.00 20.88
C VAL A 86 17.10 -9.14 21.01
N GLU A 87 18.26 -9.79 20.90
CA GLU A 87 19.48 -9.09 20.54
C GLU A 87 19.17 -8.30 19.26
N GLU A 88 19.14 -6.98 19.38
CA GLU A 88 19.01 -6.07 18.25
C GLU A 88 20.23 -6.29 17.33
N GLU A 89 20.11 -7.25 16.41
CA GLU A 89 20.95 -7.34 15.22
C GLU A 89 20.73 -6.05 14.43
N GLU A 90 21.61 -5.08 14.69
CA GLU A 90 21.60 -3.76 14.08
C GLU A 90 21.58 -3.94 12.55
N GLU A 91 20.49 -3.50 11.91
CA GLU A 91 20.33 -3.60 10.46
C GLU A 91 21.58 -3.02 9.75
N PRO A 92 22.15 -3.72 8.76
CA PRO A 92 23.38 -3.30 8.07
C PRO A 92 23.24 -1.94 7.39
N ALA A 93 22.01 -1.52 7.10
CA ALA A 93 21.69 -0.21 6.57
C ALA A 93 21.92 0.91 7.60
N VAL A 94 21.61 0.67 8.88
CA VAL A 94 21.79 1.64 9.98
C VAL A 94 23.27 1.83 10.28
N ALA A 95 24.06 0.75 10.23
CA ALA A 95 25.52 0.82 10.34
C ALA A 95 26.16 1.63 9.19
N MET A 96 25.67 1.46 7.94
CA MET A 96 26.15 2.25 6.80
C MET A 96 25.78 3.72 6.91
N LEU A 97 24.57 4.04 7.40
CA LEU A 97 24.11 5.42 7.63
C LEU A 97 24.91 6.13 8.72
N LYS A 98 25.17 5.46 9.86
CA LYS A 98 26.00 6.02 10.93
C LYS A 98 27.43 6.31 10.46
N LYS A 99 28.00 5.43 9.64
CA LYS A 99 29.34 5.61 9.07
C LYS A 99 29.39 6.80 8.09
N GLN A 100 28.34 6.99 7.30
CA GLN A 100 28.25 8.12 6.37
C GLN A 100 28.14 9.46 7.13
N VAL A 101 27.31 9.51 8.17
CA VAL A 101 27.09 10.71 8.99
C VAL A 101 28.37 11.10 9.75
N GLU A 102 29.10 10.14 10.31
CA GLU A 102 30.36 10.44 11.00
C GLU A 102 31.44 10.96 10.04
N ASN A 103 31.51 10.41 8.82
CA ASN A 103 32.46 10.85 7.80
C ASN A 103 32.21 12.29 7.32
N GLU A 104 30.96 12.75 7.27
CA GLU A 104 30.63 14.14 6.93
C GLU A 104 30.96 15.13 8.05
N ARG A 105 30.93 14.70 9.32
CA ARG A 105 31.25 15.57 10.48
C ARG A 105 32.73 15.93 10.60
N GLN A 106 33.63 15.17 9.98
CA GLN A 106 35.07 15.45 9.99
C GLN A 106 35.55 16.31 8.81
N THR A 107 34.66 16.72 7.91
CA THR A 107 35.01 17.49 6.70
C THR A 107 34.62 18.99 6.81
N VAL A 108 34.32 19.49 8.01
CA VAL A 108 34.07 20.91 8.29
C VAL A 108 34.93 21.40 9.44
#